data_AF-A0A2P6C8M5-F1
#
_entry.id   AF-A0A2P6C8M5-F1
#
_cell.length_a   1.000
_cell.length_b   1.000
_cell.length_c   1.000
_cell.angle_alpha   90.00
_cell.angle_beta   90.00
_cell.angle_gamma   90.00
#
_symmetry.space_group_name_H-M   'P 1'
#
loop_
_entity.id
_entity.type
_entity.pdbx_description
1 polymer ?
#
loop_
_entity_poly.entity_id
_entity_poly.type
_entity_poly.pdbx_seq_one_letter_code
_entity_poly.pdbx_strand_id
1 'polypeptide(L)'
;MGTVKKDILIGILVSLFATFGGVFLYLEYISKYGFYETIDLIKDGDLYGKVLSLAAIPNLFVFFIFIKKKQDNRAKGVLLATILIALTTLVLKFI
;
A
#
# COMPACT_ATOMS: atom_id res chain seq x y z
N MET A 1 -0.67 24.78 -15.51
CA MET A 1 0.10 24.05 -14.47
C MET A 1 -0.75 23.15 -13.55
N GLY A 2 -2.08 23.05 -13.72
CA GLY A 2 -2.98 22.32 -12.80
C GLY A 2 -3.26 20.83 -13.08
N THR A 3 -2.95 20.33 -14.28
CA THR A 3 -3.27 18.94 -14.69
C THR A 3 -2.38 17.89 -14.03
N VAL A 4 -1.07 18.18 -13.91
CA VAL A 4 -0.08 17.24 -13.34
C VAL A 4 -0.34 16.94 -11.86
N LYS A 5 -0.71 17.94 -11.06
CA LYS A 5 -1.04 17.75 -9.64
C LYS A 5 -2.25 16.84 -9.45
N LYS A 6 -3.24 16.96 -10.34
CA LYS A 6 -4.48 16.18 -10.29
C LYS A 6 -4.22 14.70 -10.60
N ASP A 7 -3.33 14.40 -11.56
CA ASP A 7 -2.93 13.03 -11.87
C ASP A 7 -2.15 12.36 -10.73
N ILE A 8 -1.25 13.08 -10.07
CA ILE A 8 -0.54 12.57 -8.89
C ILE A 8 -1.53 12.24 -7.77
N LEU A 9 -2.51 13.12 -7.52
CA LEU A 9 -3.53 12.92 -6.50
C LEU A 9 -4.42 11.70 -6.78
N ILE A 10 -4.76 11.47 -8.06
CA ILE A 10 -5.47 10.27 -8.50
C ILE A 10 -4.61 9.02 -8.26
N GLY A 11 -3.31 9.08 -8.55
CA GLY A 11 -2.38 7.99 -8.23
C GLY A 11 -2.39 7.63 -6.75
N ILE A 12 -2.33 8.64 -5.87
CA ILE A 12 -2.39 8.44 -4.42
C ILE A 12 -3.72 7.81 -4.00
N LEU A 13 -4.85 8.33 -4.48
CA LEU A 13 -6.18 7.77 -4.17
C LEU A 13 -6.29 6.30 -4.61
N VAL A 14 -5.87 5.99 -5.83
CA VAL A 14 -5.94 4.61 -6.35
C VAL A 14 -5.00 3.69 -5.57
N SER A 15 -3.85 4.18 -5.11
CA SER A 15 -2.96 3.41 -4.24
C SER A 15 -3.59 3.08 -2.89
N LEU A 16 -4.40 4.00 -2.34
CA LEU A 16 -5.15 3.77 -1.11
C LEU A 16 -6.21 2.67 -1.29
N PHE A 17 -6.93 2.71 -2.40
CA PHE A 17 -7.89 1.66 -2.76
C PHE A 17 -7.21 0.32 -3.03
N ALA A 18 -6.05 0.32 -3.68
CA ALA A 18 -5.26 -0.89 -3.91
C ALA A 18 -4.76 -1.51 -2.60
N THR A 19 -4.34 -0.67 -1.66
CA THR A 19 -3.93 -1.09 -0.30
C THR A 19 -5.12 -1.70 0.45
N PHE A 20 -6.30 -1.05 0.41
CA PHE A 20 -7.54 -1.60 0.97
C PHE A 20 -7.92 -2.93 0.35
N GLY A 21 -7.88 -3.04 -0.98
CA GLY A 21 -8.13 -4.29 -1.70
C GLY A 21 -7.10 -5.37 -1.38
N GLY A 22 -5.85 -5.00 -1.14
CA GLY A 22 -4.79 -5.91 -0.73
C GLY A 22 -4.97 -6.46 0.69
N VAL A 23 -5.36 -5.60 1.62
CA VAL A 23 -5.74 -6.00 2.98
C VAL A 23 -6.99 -6.88 2.92
N PHE A 24 -7.97 -6.53 2.10
CA PHE A 24 -9.19 -7.34 1.93
C PHE A 24 -8.89 -8.72 1.34
N LEU A 25 -8.07 -8.80 0.28
CA LEU A 25 -7.59 -10.07 -0.29
C LEU A 25 -6.77 -10.88 0.71
N TYR A 26 -5.96 -10.24 1.55
CA TYR A 26 -5.22 -10.92 2.61
C TYR A 26 -6.17 -11.57 3.62
N LEU A 27 -7.16 -10.81 4.07
CA LEU A 27 -8.18 -11.27 5.02
C LEU A 27 -9.03 -12.42 4.45
N GLU A 28 -9.39 -12.36 3.18
CA GLU A 28 -10.26 -13.36 2.54
C GLU A 28 -9.50 -14.64 2.12
N TYR A 29 -8.29 -14.51 1.55
CA TYR A 29 -7.57 -15.62 0.88
C TYR A 29 -6.38 -16.17 1.65
N ILE A 30 -5.71 -15.37 2.50
CA ILE A 30 -4.50 -15.80 3.23
C ILE A 30 -4.81 -16.12 4.70
N SER A 31 -5.93 -15.65 5.24
CA SER A 31 -6.35 -15.93 6.61
C SER A 31 -6.67 -17.42 6.84
N LYS A 32 -5.65 -18.18 7.27
CA LYS A 32 -5.78 -19.33 8.18
C LYS A 32 -5.52 -18.92 9.65
N TYR A 33 -5.14 -17.65 9.87
CA TYR A 33 -4.93 -16.95 11.14
C TYR A 33 -5.69 -15.62 11.08
N GLY A 34 -6.56 -15.38 12.07
CA GLY A 34 -7.64 -14.40 11.98
C GLY A 34 -7.22 -12.93 12.08
N PHE A 35 -8.15 -12.03 11.76
CA PHE A 35 -8.05 -10.57 11.94
C PHE A 35 -7.45 -10.17 13.29
N TYR A 36 -7.76 -10.94 14.33
CA TYR A 36 -7.26 -10.75 15.70
C TYR A 36 -5.78 -11.07 15.86
N GLU A 37 -5.24 -12.09 15.21
CA GLU A 37 -3.80 -12.41 15.27
C GLU A 37 -2.96 -11.38 14.54
N THR A 38 -3.45 -10.88 13.41
CA THR A 38 -2.75 -9.80 12.69
C THR A 38 -2.68 -8.55 13.55
N ILE A 39 -3.75 -8.22 14.27
CA ILE A 39 -3.84 -7.07 15.20
C ILE A 39 -3.03 -7.30 16.50
N ASP A 40 -3.04 -8.51 17.05
CA ASP A 40 -2.26 -8.86 18.25
C ASP A 40 -0.76 -8.92 17.95
N LEU A 41 -0.35 -9.45 16.80
CA LEU A 41 1.04 -9.49 16.35
C LEU A 41 1.58 -8.12 15.88
N ILE A 42 0.66 -7.24 15.48
CA ILE A 42 0.88 -5.81 15.30
C ILE A 42 1.18 -5.19 16.68
N LYS A 43 0.33 -5.42 17.69
CA LYS A 43 0.59 -4.95 19.07
C LYS A 43 1.91 -5.46 19.67
N ASP A 44 2.30 -6.69 19.35
CA ASP A 44 3.56 -7.28 19.81
C ASP A 44 4.80 -6.83 19.00
N GLY A 45 4.63 -6.00 17.97
CA GLY A 45 5.74 -5.34 17.24
C GLY A 45 6.50 -6.21 16.22
N ASP A 46 6.29 -7.53 16.22
CA ASP A 46 7.10 -8.46 15.40
C ASP A 46 6.67 -8.52 13.92
N LEU A 47 5.39 -8.26 13.61
CA LEU A 47 4.82 -8.60 12.29
C LEU A 47 4.23 -7.46 11.45
N TYR A 48 4.27 -6.22 11.94
CA TYR A 48 3.87 -5.03 11.16
C TYR A 48 4.52 -4.99 9.76
N GLY A 49 5.80 -5.35 9.68
CA GLY A 49 6.54 -5.39 8.41
C GLY A 49 6.04 -6.45 7.42
N LYS A 50 5.54 -7.61 7.89
CA LYS A 50 5.01 -8.66 7.01
C LYS A 50 3.67 -8.25 6.41
N VAL A 51 2.78 -7.70 7.23
CA VAL A 51 1.46 -7.21 6.78
C VAL A 51 1.62 -6.09 5.76
N LEU A 52 2.52 -5.14 6.03
CA LEU A 52 2.78 -4.03 5.12
C LEU A 52 3.43 -4.47 3.81
N SER A 53 4.38 -5.42 3.87
CA SER A 53 5.00 -6.00 2.68
C SER A 53 3.98 -6.70 1.80
N LEU A 54 3.00 -7.36 2.41
CA LEU A 54 1.89 -7.98 1.68
C LEU A 54 0.94 -6.94 1.07
N ALA A 55 0.60 -5.90 1.83
CA ALA A 55 -0.24 -4.80 1.36
C ALA A 55 0.43 -4.01 0.21
N ALA A 56 1.77 -4.01 0.13
CA ALA A 56 2.52 -3.38 -0.95
C ALA A 56 2.45 -4.13 -2.29
N ILE A 57 2.18 -5.44 -2.29
CA ILE A 57 2.08 -6.27 -3.51
C ILE A 57 1.03 -5.73 -4.50
N PRO A 58 -0.25 -5.55 -4.10
CA PRO A 58 -1.25 -4.98 -5.00
C PRO A 58 -0.98 -3.52 -5.36
N ASN A 59 -0.30 -2.75 -4.49
CA ASN A 59 0.09 -1.38 -4.79
C ASN A 59 1.12 -1.32 -5.94
N LEU A 60 2.10 -2.23 -5.93
CA LEU A 60 3.06 -2.43 -7.04
C LEU A 60 2.36 -2.89 -8.32
N PHE A 61 1.34 -3.74 -8.21
CA PHE A 61 0.54 -4.18 -9.36
C PHE A 61 -0.17 -2.98 -10.03
N VAL A 62 -0.81 -2.14 -9.24
CA VAL A 62 -1.46 -0.91 -9.72
C VAL A 62 -0.45 0.07 -10.32
N PHE A 63 0.73 0.19 -9.72
CA PHE A 63 1.82 0.98 -10.26
C PHE A 63 2.24 0.51 -11.67
N PHE A 64 2.43 -0.79 -11.87
CA PHE A 64 2.75 -1.37 -13.18
C PHE A 64 1.63 -1.15 -14.22
N ILE A 65 0.36 -1.23 -13.81
CA ILE A 65 -0.77 -0.92 -14.70
C ILE A 65 -0.68 0.53 -15.20
N PHE A 66 -0.39 1.49 -14.32
CA PHE A 66 -0.28 2.90 -14.72
C PHE A 66 0.90 3.17 -15.65
N ILE A 67 2.06 2.53 -15.41
CA ILE A 67 3.19 2.58 -16.36
C ILE A 67 2.79 2.03 -17.72
N LYS A 68 2.14 0.85 -17.76
CA LYS A 68 1.73 0.23 -19.03
C LYS A 68 0.71 1.08 -19.80
N LYS A 69 -0.08 1.89 -19.11
CA LYS A 69 -1.02 2.86 -19.71
C LYS A 69 -0.39 4.20 -20.08
N LYS A 70 0.94 4.36 -20.00
CA LYS A 70 1.66 5.64 -20.21
C LYS A 70 1.17 6.77 -19.29
N GLN A 71 0.69 6.43 -18.08
CA GLN A 71 0.20 7.39 -17.08
C GLN A 71 1.27 7.64 -16.01
N ASP A 72 2.44 8.10 -16.43
CA ASP A 72 3.63 8.21 -15.58
C ASP A 72 3.42 9.14 -14.37
N ASN A 73 2.64 10.21 -14.52
CA ASN A 73 2.31 11.12 -13.42
C ASN A 73 1.46 10.43 -12.33
N ARG A 74 0.56 9.53 -12.72
CA ARG A 74 -0.25 8.74 -11.76
C ARG A 74 0.58 7.66 -11.12
N ALA A 75 1.42 6.99 -11.90
CA ALA A 75 2.39 6.02 -11.40
C ALA A 75 3.30 6.65 -10.33
N LYS A 76 3.83 7.86 -10.58
CA LYS A 76 4.59 8.63 -9.58
C LYS A 76 3.80 8.88 -8.29
N GLY A 77 2.51 9.19 -8.38
CA GLY A 77 1.63 9.34 -7.22
C GLY A 77 1.48 8.06 -6.40
N VAL A 78 1.27 6.91 -7.04
CA VAL A 78 1.21 5.59 -6.39
C VAL A 78 2.53 5.25 -5.69
N LEU A 79 3.65 5.50 -6.38
CA LEU A 79 4.99 5.21 -5.86
C LEU A 79 5.29 6.05 -4.61
N LEU A 80 4.97 7.35 -4.66
CA LEU A 80 5.19 8.29 -3.56
C LEU A 80 4.33 7.93 -2.34
N ALA A 81 3.07 7.55 -2.55
CA ALA A 81 2.20 7.04 -1.48
C ALA A 81 2.77 5.75 -0.86
N THR A 82 3.25 4.82 -1.68
CA THR A 82 3.85 3.56 -1.21
C THR A 82 5.10 3.81 -0.36
N ILE A 83 5.97 4.73 -0.80
CA ILE A 83 7.18 5.11 -0.07
C ILE A 83 6.81 5.79 1.26
N LEU A 84 5.82 6.70 1.26
CA LEU A 84 5.37 7.35 2.50
C LEU A 84 4.82 6.35 3.51
N ILE A 85 4.02 5.38 3.07
CA ILE A 85 3.49 4.31 3.92
C ILE A 85 4.66 3.49 4.48
N ALA A 86 5.59 3.05 3.63
CA ALA A 86 6.76 2.28 4.04
C ALA A 86 7.66 3.03 5.05
N LEU A 87 7.93 4.32 4.81
CA LEU A 87 8.70 5.17 5.72
C LEU A 87 7.98 5.36 7.05
N THR A 88 6.68 5.61 7.03
CA THR A 88 5.87 5.75 8.25
C THR A 88 5.93 4.47 9.09
N THR A 89 5.81 3.30 8.45
CA THR A 89 5.92 2.01 9.13
C THR A 89 7.33 1.74 9.63
N LEU A 90 8.37 2.12 8.88
CA LEU A 90 9.74 1.98 9.32
C LEU A 90 10.01 2.81 10.57
N VAL A 91 9.57 4.07 10.58
CA VAL A 91 9.68 4.95 11.76
C VAL A 91 8.92 4.37 12.95
N LEU A 92 7.68 3.90 12.75
CA LEU A 92 6.88 3.24 13.80
C LEU A 92 7.52 1.97 14.36
N LYS A 93 8.28 1.22 13.55
CA LYS A 93 8.98 0.01 13.99
C LYS A 93 10.23 0.31 14.82
N PHE A 94 10.89 1.43 14.56
CA PHE A 94 12.14 1.82 15.21
C PHE A 94 11.93 2.71 16.46
N ILE A 95 10.69 3.15 16.71
CA ILE A 95 10.27 3.87 17.92
C ILE A 95 9.69 2.88 18.94
#